data_AF-W7BDS8-F1
#
_entry.id   AF-W7BDS8-F1
#
_cell.length_a   1.000
_cell.length_b   1.000
_cell.length_c   1.000
_cell.angle_alpha   90.00
_cell.angle_beta   90.00
_cell.angle_gamma   90.00
#
_symmetry.space_group_name_H-M   'P 1'
#
loop_
_entity.id
_entity.type
_entity.pdbx_description
1 polymer ?
#
loop_
_entity_poly.entity_id
_entity_poly.type
_entity_poly.pdbx_seq_one_letter_code
_entity_poly.pdbx_strand_id
1 'polypeptide(L)'
;MSSNLIFFTKKQSNKLLYSEHLKNKDFQWLYDLLEKDNHLTTARIPASKLTMLSEMHDTLLNKSMDEWIQHKSPNGQHIEDRGEDEGKWMHCSLCNKKNRYIYYIKNTVNSVTLNVGSDCITEFGSLAAGAQSGKRMLQNNALRARNLQKLLTVIPGARKRISDWSKFVSDLAIIPPFTVTKEYDELGNDAELLYEKILNNNKNDDYIRNLQLLFNSADSLQTDILEYINKNKHRKFILTKEQAHWIRTNQTEHYTQILELVRKSEYGLISLQSAKLIRDPHFLNTFMIVYNTKIMQLNDDIWHKQELARNKYISSGNVQFENEFPEITDTTNGTFTYKFRSLTNIVFKISSTKFISLLGFIVFNSTINHNNSILRLIMDSSIPDVQSSEAMFYQIQLIFDGKIIFNEFQPAFQYVDFAFLVKSSLDTSGVKHYTHIYKRYNSNDFISKMSTVIFRKNKDALKKYLDAECLNTYSESEYNSAREFDRDLDIARRNTFTS
;
A
#
# COMPACT_ATOMS: atom_id res chain seq x y z
N MET A 1 15.78 16.81 82.83
CA MET A 1 16.23 15.74 81.92
C MET A 1 15.95 16.19 80.49
N SER A 2 16.90 16.90 79.89
CA SER A 2 16.75 17.40 78.51
C SER A 2 16.94 16.22 77.57
N SER A 3 15.89 15.85 76.84
CA SER A 3 15.90 14.74 75.90
C SER A 3 16.91 14.99 74.78
N ASN A 4 17.81 14.02 74.55
CA ASN A 4 18.72 13.94 73.38
C ASN A 4 17.91 13.64 72.10
N LEU A 5 16.96 14.52 71.76
CA LEU A 5 16.20 14.39 70.52
C LEU A 5 17.11 14.75 69.35
N ILE A 6 17.14 13.87 68.35
CA ILE A 6 17.84 14.11 67.09
C ILE A 6 17.09 15.22 66.37
N PHE A 7 17.78 16.33 66.12
CA PHE A 7 17.28 17.49 65.39
C PHE A 7 17.49 17.32 63.88
N PHE A 8 18.72 17.01 63.46
CA PHE A 8 19.01 16.56 62.09
C PHE A 8 19.58 15.14 62.11
N THR A 9 18.98 14.26 61.31
CA THR A 9 19.54 12.93 61.06
C THR A 9 20.87 13.04 60.31
N LYS A 10 21.68 11.97 60.34
CA LYS A 10 22.95 11.93 59.60
C LYS A 10 22.83 12.27 58.11
N LYS A 11 21.74 11.84 57.46
CA LYS A 11 21.47 12.19 56.06
C LYS A 11 21.24 13.69 55.88
N GLN A 12 20.43 14.29 56.75
CA GLN A 12 20.10 15.72 56.72
C GLN A 12 21.32 16.57 57.07
N SER A 13 22.08 16.20 58.11
CA SER A 13 23.33 16.85 58.49
C SER A 13 24.34 16.86 57.34
N ASN A 14 24.57 15.70 56.70
CA ASN A 14 25.47 15.62 55.56
C ASN A 14 24.94 16.37 54.33
N LYS A 15 23.63 16.32 54.06
CA LYS A 15 23.01 17.10 52.97
C LYS A 15 23.27 18.60 53.13
N LEU A 16 23.08 19.10 54.35
CA LEU A 16 23.32 20.51 54.70
C LEU A 16 24.81 20.86 54.69
N LEU A 17 25.69 19.97 55.13
CA LEU A 17 27.14 20.16 55.10
C LEU A 17 27.68 20.39 53.67
N TYR A 18 27.11 19.70 52.68
CA TYR A 18 27.50 19.84 51.28
C TYR A 18 26.74 20.93 50.51
N SER A 19 25.86 21.68 51.17
CA SER A 19 25.09 22.79 50.58
C SER A 19 25.86 24.11 50.69
N GLU A 20 25.90 24.86 49.59
CA GLU A 20 26.51 26.19 49.57
C GLU A 20 25.62 27.24 50.24
N HIS A 21 24.30 27.04 50.27
CA HIS A 21 23.38 27.92 50.99
C HIS A 21 23.67 28.00 52.50
N LEU A 22 24.29 26.96 53.10
CA LEU A 22 24.65 26.96 54.51
C LEU A 22 25.96 27.70 54.82
N LYS A 23 26.82 27.91 53.81
CA LYS A 23 28.12 28.58 53.96
C LYS A 23 28.04 30.10 53.92
N ASN A 24 26.83 30.66 53.94
CA ASN A 24 26.63 32.09 54.13
C ASN A 24 27.00 32.49 55.58
N LYS A 25 27.48 33.72 55.78
CA LYS A 25 27.91 34.27 57.07
C LYS A 25 26.87 34.12 58.17
N ASP A 26 25.58 34.18 57.84
CA ASP A 26 24.47 34.06 58.79
C ASP A 26 24.30 32.64 59.38
N PHE A 27 24.78 31.61 58.68
CA PHE A 27 24.65 30.20 59.04
C PHE A 27 26.00 29.50 59.29
N GLN A 28 27.11 30.22 59.28
CA GLN A 28 28.45 29.67 59.51
C GLN A 28 28.54 28.88 60.84
N TRP A 29 27.87 29.38 61.90
CA TRP A 29 27.82 28.70 63.19
C TRP A 29 27.17 27.31 63.13
N LEU A 30 26.21 27.09 62.21
CA LEU A 30 25.55 25.81 62.00
C LEU A 30 26.42 24.89 61.15
N TYR A 31 27.11 25.44 60.15
CA TYR A 31 28.08 24.70 59.35
C TYR A 31 29.21 24.12 60.23
N ASP A 32 29.82 24.95 61.08
CA ASP A 32 30.89 24.53 61.99
C ASP A 32 30.42 23.47 63.00
N LEU A 33 29.13 23.47 63.32
CA LEU A 33 28.51 22.50 64.22
C LEU A 33 28.26 21.15 63.52
N LEU A 34 27.84 21.18 62.26
CA LEU A 34 27.63 19.98 61.44
C LEU A 34 28.95 19.31 61.02
N GLU A 35 30.03 20.07 60.85
CA GLU A 35 31.35 19.51 60.53
C GLU A 35 31.90 18.65 61.69
N LYS A 36 31.57 19.01 62.94
CA LYS A 36 32.03 18.32 64.15
C LYS A 36 31.17 17.12 64.55
N ASP A 37 29.93 17.05 64.07
CA ASP A 37 28.99 16.00 64.45
C ASP A 37 28.20 15.46 63.26
N ASN A 38 28.29 14.15 63.09
CA ASN A 38 27.60 13.43 62.02
C ASN A 38 26.08 13.34 62.21
N HIS A 39 25.52 13.81 63.34
CA HIS A 39 24.08 13.92 63.59
C HIS A 39 23.83 15.01 64.63
N LEU A 40 22.94 15.95 64.36
CA LEU A 40 22.76 17.09 65.26
C LEU A 40 21.64 16.80 66.26
N THR A 41 21.93 16.84 67.57
CA THR A 41 20.91 16.75 68.64
C THR A 41 20.55 18.13 69.19
N THR A 42 19.34 18.26 69.73
CA THR A 42 18.83 19.50 70.33
C THR A 42 19.73 20.07 71.42
N ALA A 43 20.39 19.20 72.20
CA ALA A 43 21.30 19.59 73.27
C ALA A 43 22.57 20.33 72.79
N ARG A 44 22.94 20.18 71.51
CA ARG A 44 24.13 20.81 70.91
C ARG A 44 23.83 22.13 70.21
N ILE A 45 22.55 22.48 70.06
CA ILE A 45 22.12 23.72 69.42
C ILE A 45 22.08 24.82 70.49
N PRO A 46 22.71 25.99 70.28
CA PRO A 46 22.60 27.11 71.20
C PRO A 46 21.14 27.51 71.45
N ALA A 47 20.75 27.68 72.72
CA ALA A 47 19.36 27.99 73.08
C ALA A 47 18.82 29.24 72.38
N SER A 48 19.68 30.24 72.14
CA SER A 48 19.34 31.48 71.41
C SER A 48 19.08 31.28 69.91
N LYS A 49 19.44 30.13 69.34
CA LYS A 49 19.30 29.79 67.92
C LYS A 49 18.28 28.68 67.67
N LEU A 50 17.84 27.96 68.70
CA LEU A 50 16.97 26.79 68.56
C LEU A 50 15.61 27.14 67.93
N THR A 51 14.98 28.24 68.37
CA THR A 51 13.67 28.67 67.84
C THR A 51 13.75 29.01 66.36
N MET A 52 14.73 29.84 65.97
CA MET A 52 15.00 30.19 64.58
C MET A 52 15.27 28.94 63.73
N LEU A 53 16.13 28.03 64.20
CA LEU A 53 16.48 26.83 63.46
C LEU A 53 15.29 25.87 63.31
N SER A 54 14.40 25.80 64.30
CA SER A 54 13.17 25.01 64.24
C SER A 54 12.20 25.56 63.19
N GLU A 55 12.03 26.88 63.12
CA GLU A 55 11.19 27.54 62.12
C GLU A 55 11.76 27.42 60.70
N MET A 56 13.09 27.40 60.58
CA MET A 56 13.79 27.31 59.29
C MET A 56 14.12 25.89 58.84
N HIS A 57 13.82 24.87 59.66
CA HIS A 57 14.25 23.48 59.44
C HIS A 57 13.96 22.99 58.02
N ASP A 58 12.70 23.06 57.60
CA ASP A 58 12.29 22.57 56.28
C ASP A 58 12.79 23.46 55.16
N THR A 59 12.88 24.78 55.40
CA THR A 59 13.39 25.73 54.41
C THR A 59 14.86 25.47 54.09
N LEU A 60 15.69 25.18 55.11
CA LEU A 60 17.10 24.84 54.91
C LEU A 60 17.25 23.53 54.14
N LEU A 61 16.47 22.51 54.50
CA LEU A 61 16.50 21.23 53.82
C LEU A 61 16.02 21.32 52.37
N ASN A 62 14.97 22.09 52.09
CA ASN A 62 14.44 22.26 50.74
C ASN A 62 15.39 23.09 49.87
N LYS A 63 15.90 24.21 50.36
CA LYS A 63 16.90 25.01 49.62
C LYS A 63 18.15 24.19 49.31
N SER A 64 18.62 23.38 50.26
CA SER A 64 19.76 22.51 50.03
C SER A 64 19.53 21.46 48.94
N MET A 65 18.27 21.11 48.63
CA MET A 65 17.94 20.15 47.57
C MET A 65 18.01 20.75 46.17
N ASP A 66 17.62 22.01 46.03
CA ASP A 66 17.56 22.71 44.73
C ASP A 66 18.95 22.93 44.11
N GLU A 67 20.01 22.82 44.92
CA GLU A 67 21.38 22.89 44.45
C GLU A 67 21.82 21.64 43.65
N TRP A 68 21.10 20.52 43.73
CA TRP A 68 21.56 19.23 43.21
C TRP A 68 20.90 18.83 41.90
N ILE A 69 21.70 18.34 40.97
CA ILE A 69 21.25 17.73 39.71
C ILE A 69 21.77 16.30 39.57
N GLN A 70 21.06 15.46 38.82
CA GLN A 70 21.54 14.13 38.48
C GLN A 70 22.79 14.23 37.58
N HIS A 71 23.84 13.51 37.96
CA HIS A 71 25.10 13.45 37.23
C HIS A 71 25.34 12.05 36.67
N LYS A 72 26.16 11.96 35.62
CA LYS A 72 26.62 10.67 35.10
C LYS A 72 27.74 10.15 35.97
N SER A 73 27.80 8.85 36.13
CA SER A 73 28.94 8.17 36.74
C SER A 73 30.19 8.30 35.86
N PRO A 74 31.37 7.92 36.37
CA PRO A 74 32.60 7.85 35.56
C PRO A 74 32.46 6.98 34.30
N ASN A 75 31.54 6.00 34.33
CA ASN A 75 31.23 5.12 33.20
C ASN A 75 30.14 5.66 32.26
N GLY A 76 29.72 6.92 32.44
CA GLY A 76 28.72 7.59 31.61
C GLY A 76 27.26 7.20 31.91
N GLN A 77 27.00 6.37 32.93
CA GLN A 77 25.66 5.91 33.30
C GLN A 77 25.04 6.80 34.38
N HIS A 78 23.72 7.03 34.34
CA HIS A 78 23.02 7.80 35.37
C HIS A 78 22.77 7.03 36.68
N ILE A 79 22.83 5.70 36.61
CA ILE A 79 22.71 4.77 37.74
C ILE A 79 23.68 3.63 37.47
N GLU A 80 24.50 3.30 38.46
CA GLU A 80 25.39 2.14 38.37
C GLU A 80 24.85 0.99 39.23
N ASP A 81 24.72 -0.19 38.63
CA ASP A 81 24.49 -1.45 39.35
C ASP A 81 25.83 -2.12 39.62
N ARG A 82 26.21 -2.24 40.90
CA ARG A 82 27.46 -2.89 41.34
C ARG A 82 27.37 -4.43 41.40
N GLY A 83 26.24 -5.02 41.01
CA GLY A 83 26.03 -6.45 40.94
C GLY A 83 25.58 -7.08 42.27
N GLU A 84 25.39 -8.40 42.27
CA GLU A 84 24.87 -9.15 43.44
C GLU A 84 25.89 -9.36 44.55
N ASP A 85 27.18 -9.26 44.22
CA ASP A 85 28.28 -9.41 45.18
C ASP A 85 28.38 -8.18 46.09
N GLU A 86 28.01 -8.35 47.37
CA GLU A 86 28.08 -7.30 48.39
C GLU A 86 29.50 -6.74 48.60
N GLY A 87 30.54 -7.50 48.25
CA GLY A 87 31.92 -7.04 48.29
C GLY A 87 32.20 -5.88 47.34
N LYS A 88 31.41 -5.75 46.26
CA LYS A 88 31.54 -4.70 45.24
C LYS A 88 30.63 -3.49 45.48
N TRP A 89 29.78 -3.55 46.51
CA TRP A 89 28.86 -2.46 46.83
C TRP A 89 29.60 -1.25 47.36
N MET A 90 29.13 -0.06 46.99
CA MET A 90 29.77 1.20 47.34
C MET A 90 29.05 1.88 48.50
N HIS A 91 29.80 2.50 49.40
CA HIS A 91 29.24 3.25 50.53
C HIS A 91 28.67 4.59 50.06
N CYS A 92 27.44 4.90 50.48
CA CYS A 92 26.78 6.18 50.20
C CYS A 92 27.48 7.34 50.93
N SER A 93 27.76 8.45 50.24
CA SER A 93 28.42 9.62 50.85
C SER A 93 27.59 10.27 51.97
N LEU A 94 26.26 10.10 51.97
CA LEU A 94 25.36 10.75 52.94
C LEU A 94 25.09 9.91 54.19
N CYS A 95 24.93 8.60 54.07
CA CYS A 95 24.59 7.73 55.20
C CYS A 95 25.67 6.68 55.54
N ASN A 96 26.66 6.51 54.68
CA ASN A 96 27.70 5.48 54.77
C ASN A 96 27.18 4.03 54.74
N LYS A 97 25.94 3.79 54.29
CA LYS A 97 25.42 2.44 54.06
C LYS A 97 25.98 1.89 52.74
N LYS A 98 26.33 0.61 52.67
CA LYS A 98 26.68 -0.07 51.40
C LYS A 98 25.44 -0.18 50.51
N ASN A 99 25.60 0.14 49.23
CA ASN A 99 24.51 0.11 48.26
C ASN A 99 24.95 -0.59 46.96
N ARG A 100 24.04 -1.41 46.41
CA ARG A 100 24.17 -2.01 45.08
C ARG A 100 23.97 -0.99 43.95
N TYR A 101 22.90 -0.19 44.05
CA TYR A 101 22.56 0.83 43.07
C TYR A 101 23.09 2.18 43.53
N ILE A 102 23.98 2.77 42.74
CA ILE A 102 24.66 4.02 43.04
C ILE A 102 24.19 5.11 42.08
N TYR A 103 23.78 6.23 42.66
CA TYR A 103 23.36 7.43 41.94
C TYR A 103 24.41 8.51 42.14
N TYR A 104 24.78 9.20 41.08
CA TYR A 104 25.68 10.35 41.17
C TYR A 104 24.86 11.63 41.09
N ILE A 105 25.05 12.51 42.06
CA ILE A 105 24.44 13.84 42.09
C ILE A 105 25.54 14.89 42.13
N LYS A 106 25.38 15.97 41.38
CA LYS A 106 26.33 17.06 41.32
C LYS A 106 25.66 18.33 41.84
N ASN A 107 26.32 19.02 42.75
CA ASN A 107 25.91 20.33 43.21
C ASN A 107 26.25 21.36 42.11
N THR A 108 25.27 22.16 41.71
CA THR A 108 25.37 23.13 40.62
C THR A 108 26.17 24.37 41.00
N VAL A 109 26.29 24.67 42.28
CA VAL A 109 26.97 25.85 42.82
C VAL A 109 28.47 25.58 42.99
N ASN A 110 28.86 24.47 43.65
CA ASN A 110 30.26 24.17 43.95
C ASN A 110 30.88 23.04 43.08
N SER A 111 30.10 22.45 42.17
CA SER A 111 30.51 21.33 41.32
C SER A 111 30.93 20.03 42.04
N VAL A 112 30.74 19.93 43.36
CA VAL A 112 30.99 18.70 44.13
C VAL A 112 30.03 17.61 43.68
N THR A 113 30.56 16.40 43.47
CA THR A 113 29.77 15.23 43.09
C THR A 113 29.75 14.24 44.24
N LEU A 114 28.55 13.78 44.62
CA LEU A 114 28.34 12.77 45.64
C LEU A 114 27.76 11.50 45.04
N ASN A 115 28.11 10.36 45.62
CA ASN A 115 27.52 9.08 45.30
C ASN A 115 26.51 8.70 46.39
N VAL A 116 25.26 8.48 46.04
CA VAL A 116 24.19 8.20 46.99
C VAL A 116 23.51 6.88 46.68
N GLY A 117 22.99 6.23 47.72
CA GLY A 117 22.21 4.99 47.61
C GLY A 117 20.74 5.24 47.27
N SER A 118 20.01 4.17 46.94
CA SER A 118 18.56 4.23 46.67
C SER A 118 17.74 4.86 47.82
N ASP A 119 18.16 4.68 49.07
CA ASP A 119 17.47 5.23 50.25
C ASP A 119 17.80 6.71 50.49
N CYS A 120 18.86 7.23 49.86
CA CYS A 120 19.34 8.61 50.07
C CYS A 120 18.96 9.53 48.90
N ILE A 121 18.82 9.00 47.70
CA ILE A 121 18.37 9.78 46.54
C ILE A 121 16.92 10.30 46.70
N THR A 122 16.12 9.64 47.55
CA THR A 122 14.77 10.08 47.92
C THR A 122 14.74 11.41 48.69
N GLU A 123 15.86 11.79 49.31
CA GLU A 123 16.00 13.05 50.05
C GLU A 123 16.14 14.29 49.14
N PHE A 124 16.19 14.09 47.81
CA PHE A 124 16.43 15.14 46.80
C PHE A 124 15.24 15.36 45.86
N GLY A 125 14.01 15.16 46.35
CA GLY A 125 12.79 15.62 45.70
C GLY A 125 12.63 15.13 44.25
N SER A 126 12.72 16.04 43.28
CA SER A 126 12.54 15.74 41.84
C SER A 126 13.51 14.68 41.30
N LEU A 127 14.71 14.54 41.90
CA LEU A 127 15.66 13.50 41.52
C LEU A 127 15.21 12.09 41.91
N ALA A 128 14.36 11.97 42.94
CA ALA A 128 13.88 10.68 43.44
C ALA A 128 13.03 9.93 42.39
N ALA A 129 12.16 10.64 41.68
CA ALA A 129 11.28 10.06 40.66
C ALA A 129 12.08 9.47 39.49
N GLY A 130 13.08 10.21 38.98
CA GLY A 130 13.99 9.73 37.92
C GLY A 130 14.88 8.56 38.38
N ALA A 131 15.29 8.57 39.64
CA ALA A 131 16.10 7.52 40.23
C ALA A 131 15.35 6.19 40.42
N GLN A 132 14.07 6.26 40.82
CA GLN A 132 13.21 5.09 40.98
C GLN A 132 12.84 4.45 39.63
N SER A 133 12.49 5.27 38.63
CA SER A 133 12.18 4.77 37.29
C SER A 133 13.39 4.09 36.64
N GLY A 134 14.57 4.70 36.73
CA GLY A 134 15.80 4.12 36.21
C GLY A 134 16.21 2.81 36.92
N LYS A 135 16.04 2.71 38.24
CA LYS A 135 16.26 1.46 38.98
C LYS A 135 15.31 0.34 38.52
N ARG A 136 14.02 0.65 38.39
CA ARG A 136 13.02 -0.30 37.90
C ARG A 136 13.36 -0.78 36.49
N MET A 137 13.82 0.12 35.62
CA MET A 137 14.28 -0.23 34.28
C MET A 137 15.48 -1.19 34.31
N LEU A 138 16.50 -0.93 35.13
CA LEU A 138 17.65 -1.82 35.27
C LEU A 138 17.24 -3.21 35.79
N GLN A 139 16.37 -3.26 36.80
CA GLN A 139 15.84 -4.52 37.33
C GLN A 139 15.04 -5.30 36.28
N ASN A 140 14.18 -4.63 35.52
CA ASN A 140 13.41 -5.25 34.45
C ASN A 140 14.33 -5.77 33.33
N ASN A 141 15.36 -5.01 32.96
CA ASN A 141 16.33 -5.43 31.94
C ASN A 141 17.14 -6.65 32.39
N ALA A 142 17.61 -6.66 33.64
CA ALA A 142 18.30 -7.81 34.22
C ALA A 142 17.40 -9.05 34.28
N LEU A 143 16.14 -8.88 34.68
CA LEU A 143 15.14 -9.95 34.67
C LEU A 143 14.91 -10.50 33.25
N ARG A 144 14.67 -9.62 32.27
CA ARG A 144 14.48 -10.01 30.86
C ARG A 144 15.70 -10.73 30.31
N ALA A 145 16.91 -10.27 30.61
CA ALA A 145 18.16 -10.91 30.20
C ALA A 145 18.31 -12.32 30.79
N ARG A 146 18.07 -12.48 32.10
CA ARG A 146 18.09 -13.78 32.78
C ARG A 146 17.05 -14.73 32.21
N ASN A 147 15.82 -14.25 32.02
CA ASN A 147 14.72 -15.05 31.46
C ASN A 147 14.98 -15.44 30.01
N LEU A 148 15.57 -14.55 29.21
CA LEU A 148 16.00 -14.87 27.85
C LEU A 148 17.08 -15.95 27.86
N GLN A 149 18.09 -15.86 28.72
CA GLN A 149 19.12 -16.89 28.83
C GLN A 149 18.52 -18.27 29.21
N LYS A 150 17.60 -18.28 30.18
CA LYS A 150 16.85 -19.49 30.56
C LYS A 150 16.07 -20.06 29.38
N LEU A 151 15.32 -19.22 28.67
CA LEU A 151 14.56 -19.62 27.48
C LEU A 151 15.48 -20.22 26.41
N LEU A 152 16.60 -19.55 26.08
CA LEU A 152 17.52 -20.00 25.03
C LEU A 152 18.24 -21.31 25.39
N THR A 153 18.33 -21.65 26.67
CA THR A 153 18.85 -22.94 27.13
C THR A 153 17.87 -24.09 26.81
N VAL A 154 16.57 -23.82 26.91
CA VAL A 154 15.51 -24.83 26.65
C VAL A 154 15.14 -24.87 25.16
N ILE A 155 15.02 -23.70 24.52
CA ILE A 155 14.62 -23.54 23.12
C ILE A 155 15.67 -22.68 22.40
N PRO A 156 16.77 -23.29 21.91
CA PRO A 156 17.78 -22.59 21.15
C PRO A 156 17.18 -21.87 19.94
N GLY A 157 17.54 -20.60 19.76
CA GLY A 157 17.07 -19.80 18.61
C GLY A 157 15.66 -19.22 18.72
N ALA A 158 14.94 -19.38 19.85
CA ALA A 158 13.57 -18.90 20.02
C ALA A 158 13.37 -17.42 19.62
N ARG A 159 14.31 -16.54 20.02
CA ARG A 159 14.27 -15.11 19.65
C ARG A 159 14.24 -14.90 18.14
N LYS A 160 15.11 -15.61 17.41
CA LYS A 160 15.21 -15.49 15.96
C LYS A 160 13.95 -16.06 15.29
N ARG A 161 13.47 -17.21 15.78
CA ARG A 161 12.26 -17.86 15.25
C ARG A 161 11.04 -16.95 15.33
N ILE A 162 10.88 -16.22 16.44
CA ILE A 162 9.80 -15.23 16.59
C ILE A 162 10.01 -14.01 15.70
N SER A 163 11.22 -13.43 15.69
CA SER A 163 11.49 -12.25 14.85
C SER A 163 11.35 -12.53 13.35
N ASP A 164 11.62 -13.78 12.95
CA ASP A 164 11.57 -14.23 11.56
C ASP A 164 10.24 -14.93 11.22
N TRP A 165 9.23 -14.90 12.11
CA TRP A 165 7.99 -15.67 11.93
C TRP A 165 7.27 -15.36 10.62
N SER A 166 7.12 -14.06 10.34
CA SER A 166 6.48 -13.56 9.12
C SER A 166 7.36 -13.73 7.88
N LYS A 167 8.68 -13.94 8.05
CA LYS A 167 9.59 -14.14 6.93
C LYS A 167 9.27 -15.41 6.18
N PHE A 168 8.91 -16.48 6.89
CA PHE A 168 8.52 -17.76 6.28
C PHE A 168 7.46 -17.58 5.19
N VAL A 169 6.33 -16.94 5.52
CA VAL A 169 5.24 -16.71 4.56
C VAL A 169 5.66 -15.73 3.46
N SER A 170 6.44 -14.70 3.80
CA SER A 170 6.94 -13.73 2.83
C SER A 170 7.93 -14.32 1.82
N ASP A 171 8.59 -15.43 2.18
CA ASP A 171 9.60 -16.08 1.36
C ASP A 171 9.07 -17.17 0.43
N LEU A 172 7.79 -17.50 0.54
CA LEU A 172 7.13 -18.46 -0.34
C LEU A 172 7.13 -17.96 -1.80
N ALA A 173 7.24 -18.90 -2.74
CA ALA A 173 7.31 -18.61 -4.18
C ALA A 173 6.00 -18.03 -4.76
N ILE A 174 4.88 -18.30 -4.10
CA ILE A 174 3.56 -17.79 -4.46
C ILE A 174 2.87 -17.21 -3.23
N ILE A 175 1.89 -16.35 -3.44
CA ILE A 175 1.08 -15.77 -2.37
C ILE A 175 -0.04 -16.76 -1.99
N PRO A 176 0.01 -17.41 -0.81
CA PRO A 176 -1.03 -18.34 -0.39
C PRO A 176 -2.30 -17.61 0.04
N PRO A 177 -3.48 -18.25 -0.09
CA PRO A 177 -4.73 -17.71 0.45
C PRO A 177 -4.74 -17.68 1.98
N PHE A 178 -5.57 -16.83 2.56
CA PHE A 178 -5.72 -16.71 4.02
C PHE A 178 -6.13 -18.04 4.65
N THR A 179 -6.95 -18.84 3.99
CA THR A 179 -7.38 -20.14 4.50
C THR A 179 -6.22 -21.12 4.73
N VAL A 180 -5.08 -20.91 4.05
CA VAL A 180 -3.89 -21.74 4.18
C VAL A 180 -2.93 -21.21 5.26
N THR A 181 -2.83 -19.88 5.44
CA THR A 181 -1.88 -19.31 6.42
C THR A 181 -2.49 -18.90 7.75
N LYS A 182 -3.82 -18.82 7.84
CA LYS A 182 -4.52 -18.23 9.01
C LYS A 182 -4.07 -18.85 10.33
N GLU A 183 -4.07 -20.17 10.43
CA GLU A 183 -3.71 -20.86 11.68
C GLU A 183 -2.23 -20.62 12.02
N TYR A 184 -1.33 -20.63 11.03
CA TYR A 184 0.09 -20.31 11.23
C TYR A 184 0.31 -18.86 11.69
N ASP A 185 -0.44 -17.92 11.12
CA ASP A 185 -0.40 -16.50 11.49
C ASP A 185 -0.92 -16.30 12.94
N GLU A 186 -1.98 -17.03 13.34
CA GLU A 186 -2.53 -17.04 14.70
C GLU A 186 -1.51 -17.60 15.72
N LEU A 187 -0.85 -18.73 15.41
CA LEU A 187 0.22 -19.27 16.26
C LEU A 187 1.38 -18.30 16.43
N GLY A 188 1.69 -17.49 15.41
CA GLY A 188 2.73 -16.46 15.48
C GLY A 188 2.43 -15.36 16.50
N ASN A 189 1.19 -14.86 16.47
CA ASN A 189 0.73 -13.86 17.43
C ASN A 189 0.75 -14.44 18.86
N ASP A 190 0.30 -15.67 19.04
CA ASP A 190 0.32 -16.34 20.34
C ASP A 190 1.76 -16.58 20.84
N ALA A 191 2.67 -16.94 19.94
CA ALA A 191 4.08 -17.13 20.26
C ALA A 191 4.75 -15.81 20.70
N GLU A 192 4.46 -14.70 20.03
CA GLU A 192 4.97 -13.37 20.41
C GLU A 192 4.46 -12.94 21.80
N LEU A 193 3.16 -13.14 22.06
CA LEU A 193 2.56 -12.84 23.36
C LEU A 193 3.14 -13.71 24.48
N LEU A 194 3.34 -15.01 24.24
CA LEU A 194 3.98 -15.90 25.22
C LEU A 194 5.44 -15.53 25.45
N TYR A 195 6.18 -15.19 24.40
CA TYR A 195 7.57 -14.76 24.51
C TYR A 195 7.71 -13.52 25.39
N GLU A 196 6.88 -12.50 25.18
CA GLU A 196 6.90 -11.31 26.04
C GLU A 196 6.48 -11.62 27.49
N LYS A 197 5.54 -12.54 27.71
CA LYS A 197 5.20 -13.03 29.06
C LYS A 197 6.38 -13.74 29.71
N ILE A 198 7.14 -14.56 28.98
CA ILE A 198 8.33 -15.26 29.49
C ILE A 198 9.39 -14.27 29.94
N LEU A 199 9.64 -13.22 29.15
CA LEU A 199 10.67 -12.24 29.46
C LEU A 199 10.31 -11.39 30.69
N ASN A 200 9.04 -11.08 30.90
CA ASN A 200 8.60 -10.18 31.96
C ASN A 200 8.23 -10.87 33.29
N ASN A 201 8.03 -12.20 33.32
CA ASN A 201 7.57 -12.93 34.51
C ASN A 201 8.69 -13.73 35.20
N ASN A 202 8.69 -13.76 36.53
CA ASN A 202 9.66 -14.56 37.32
C ASN A 202 9.40 -16.08 37.26
N LYS A 203 8.13 -16.49 37.11
CA LYS A 203 7.72 -17.89 36.96
C LYS A 203 7.23 -18.09 35.53
N ASN A 204 8.02 -18.78 34.72
CA ASN A 204 7.80 -18.87 33.28
C ASN A 204 7.94 -20.28 32.70
N ASP A 205 8.08 -21.32 33.53
CA ASP A 205 8.29 -22.70 33.04
C ASP A 205 7.12 -23.20 32.19
N ASP A 206 5.87 -22.93 32.61
CA ASP A 206 4.68 -23.30 31.83
C ASP A 206 4.60 -22.52 30.51
N TYR A 207 4.96 -21.23 30.52
CA TYR A 207 4.99 -20.43 29.29
C TYR A 207 6.06 -20.93 28.31
N ILE A 208 7.24 -21.33 28.80
CA ILE A 208 8.30 -21.92 27.98
C ILE A 208 7.81 -23.23 27.36
N ARG A 209 7.17 -24.11 28.14
CA ARG A 209 6.59 -25.35 27.61
C ARG A 209 5.53 -25.08 26.55
N ASN A 210 4.62 -24.14 26.78
CA ASN A 210 3.59 -23.78 25.82
C ASN A 210 4.17 -23.19 24.54
N LEU A 211 5.20 -22.34 24.64
CA LEU A 211 5.90 -21.82 23.47
C LEU A 211 6.54 -22.94 22.64
N GLN A 212 7.11 -23.95 23.30
CA GLN A 212 7.65 -25.12 22.60
C GLN A 212 6.56 -25.91 21.86
N LEU A 213 5.39 -26.08 22.46
CA LEU A 213 4.24 -26.72 21.79
C LEU A 213 3.78 -25.92 20.58
N LEU A 214 3.68 -24.58 20.68
CA LEU A 214 3.35 -23.73 19.53
C LEU A 214 4.37 -23.86 18.41
N PHE A 215 5.67 -23.93 18.73
CA PHE A 215 6.70 -24.14 17.73
C PHE A 215 6.57 -25.49 17.02
N ASN A 216 6.25 -26.56 17.75
CA ASN A 216 6.03 -27.87 17.13
C ASN A 216 4.80 -27.86 16.21
N SER A 217 3.70 -27.24 16.63
CA SER A 217 2.50 -27.08 15.80
C SER A 217 2.79 -26.25 14.55
N ALA A 218 3.56 -25.18 14.69
CA ALA A 218 3.98 -24.34 13.57
C ALA A 218 4.85 -25.11 12.57
N ASP A 219 5.74 -26.00 13.01
CA ASP A 219 6.55 -26.84 12.11
C ASP A 219 5.68 -27.79 11.26
N SER A 220 4.60 -28.32 11.85
CA SER A 220 3.60 -29.11 11.11
C SER A 220 2.91 -28.25 10.05
N LEU A 221 2.38 -27.09 10.43
CA LEU A 221 1.68 -26.20 9.49
C LEU A 221 2.60 -25.67 8.39
N GLN A 222 3.87 -25.40 8.68
CA GLN A 222 4.85 -25.02 7.65
C GLN A 222 4.98 -26.11 6.59
N THR A 223 4.97 -27.39 7.00
CA THR A 223 5.01 -28.52 6.08
C THR A 223 3.77 -28.56 5.19
N ASP A 224 2.59 -28.40 5.78
CA ASP A 224 1.31 -28.38 5.05
C ASP A 224 1.24 -27.20 4.06
N ILE A 225 1.71 -26.03 4.47
CA ILE A 225 1.81 -24.85 3.62
C ILE A 225 2.77 -25.14 2.46
N LEU A 226 3.96 -25.71 2.71
CA LEU A 226 4.92 -26.02 1.65
C LEU A 226 4.39 -27.06 0.66
N GLU A 227 3.66 -28.07 1.13
CA GLU A 227 2.97 -29.03 0.26
C GLU A 227 1.95 -28.33 -0.64
N TYR A 228 1.12 -27.46 -0.05
CA TYR A 228 0.19 -26.63 -0.80
C TYR A 228 0.90 -25.79 -1.88
N ILE A 229 2.01 -25.14 -1.53
CA ILE A 229 2.80 -24.34 -2.49
C ILE A 229 3.30 -25.20 -3.65
N ASN A 230 3.86 -26.36 -3.36
CA ASN A 230 4.40 -27.27 -4.38
C ASN A 230 3.32 -27.78 -5.34
N LYS A 231 2.12 -28.07 -4.84
CA LYS A 231 0.98 -28.51 -5.64
C LYS A 231 0.41 -27.42 -6.54
N ASN A 232 0.53 -26.15 -6.14
CA ASN A 232 -0.16 -25.04 -6.79
C ASN A 232 0.75 -24.10 -7.60
N LYS A 233 2.07 -24.09 -7.39
CA LYS A 233 3.01 -23.13 -8.02
C LYS A 233 2.97 -23.04 -9.55
N HIS A 234 2.49 -24.08 -10.24
CA HIS A 234 2.38 -24.12 -11.70
C HIS A 234 0.97 -23.84 -12.22
N ARG A 235 0.00 -23.51 -11.35
CA ARG A 235 -1.35 -23.18 -11.78
C ARG A 235 -1.35 -21.84 -12.51
N LYS A 236 -2.13 -21.77 -13.59
CA LYS A 236 -2.34 -20.53 -14.34
C LYS A 236 -2.99 -19.49 -13.41
N PHE A 237 -2.55 -18.24 -13.53
CA PHE A 237 -3.06 -17.10 -12.77
C PHE A 237 -2.87 -17.21 -11.25
N ILE A 238 -1.84 -17.94 -10.79
CA ILE A 238 -1.41 -17.83 -9.40
C ILE A 238 -0.49 -16.60 -9.24
N LEU A 239 -0.65 -15.85 -8.15
CA LEU A 239 0.20 -14.69 -7.91
C LEU A 239 1.54 -15.13 -7.32
N THR A 240 2.62 -14.94 -8.08
CA THR A 240 3.99 -15.25 -7.63
C THR A 240 4.58 -14.15 -6.75
N LYS A 241 5.64 -14.47 -6.00
CA LYS A 241 6.39 -13.52 -5.19
C LYS A 241 7.00 -12.41 -6.05
N GLU A 242 7.54 -12.76 -7.20
CA GLU A 242 8.17 -11.84 -8.15
C GLU A 242 7.14 -10.84 -8.69
N GLN A 243 5.95 -11.32 -9.06
CA GLN A 243 4.85 -10.45 -9.49
C GLN A 243 4.35 -9.56 -8.37
N ALA A 244 4.16 -10.10 -7.16
CA ALA A 244 3.78 -9.30 -6.00
C ALA A 244 4.82 -8.21 -5.70
N HIS A 245 6.11 -8.51 -5.82
CA HIS A 245 7.19 -7.54 -5.69
C HIS A 245 7.14 -6.48 -6.79
N TRP A 246 6.94 -6.87 -8.05
CA TRP A 246 6.81 -5.93 -9.16
C TRP A 246 5.64 -4.97 -8.96
N ILE A 247 4.48 -5.49 -8.54
CA ILE A 247 3.27 -4.68 -8.25
C ILE A 247 3.56 -3.72 -7.10
N ARG A 248 4.23 -4.17 -6.02
CA ARG A 248 4.60 -3.30 -4.91
C ARG A 248 5.49 -2.14 -5.34
N THR A 249 6.35 -2.35 -6.34
CA THR A 249 7.30 -1.33 -6.80
C THR A 249 6.70 -0.39 -7.85
N ASN A 250 5.84 -0.90 -8.75
CA ASN A 250 5.36 -0.16 -9.93
C ASN A 250 3.87 0.24 -9.87
N GLN A 251 3.10 -0.31 -8.93
CA GLN A 251 1.66 -0.09 -8.74
C GLN A 251 1.32 -0.01 -7.24
N THR A 252 2.05 0.83 -6.50
CA THR A 252 1.95 0.95 -5.04
C THR A 252 0.51 1.22 -4.57
N GLU A 253 -0.24 1.98 -5.35
CA GLU A 253 -1.63 2.38 -5.07
C GLU A 253 -2.63 1.21 -5.07
N HIS A 254 -2.32 0.12 -5.80
CA HIS A 254 -3.20 -1.04 -5.92
C HIS A 254 -2.67 -2.29 -5.21
N TYR A 255 -1.42 -2.27 -4.71
CA TYR A 255 -0.75 -3.43 -4.13
C TYR A 255 -1.56 -4.11 -3.01
N THR A 256 -1.97 -3.35 -2.00
CA THR A 256 -2.72 -3.89 -0.85
C THR A 256 -4.05 -4.51 -1.27
N GLN A 257 -4.77 -3.84 -2.17
CA GLN A 257 -6.06 -4.30 -2.67
C GLN A 257 -5.92 -5.60 -3.49
N ILE A 258 -4.90 -5.67 -4.36
CA ILE A 258 -4.62 -6.87 -5.15
C ILE A 258 -4.31 -8.05 -4.24
N LEU A 259 -3.41 -7.86 -3.26
CA LEU A 259 -3.05 -8.92 -2.31
C LEU A 259 -4.26 -9.39 -1.51
N GLU A 260 -5.10 -8.48 -1.03
CA GLU A 260 -6.29 -8.84 -0.26
C GLU A 260 -7.28 -9.67 -1.11
N LEU A 261 -7.53 -9.26 -2.35
CA LEU A 261 -8.41 -9.98 -3.27
C LEU A 261 -7.88 -11.38 -3.61
N VAL A 262 -6.56 -11.50 -3.81
CA VAL A 262 -5.92 -12.78 -4.08
C VAL A 262 -5.91 -13.67 -2.83
N ARG A 263 -5.61 -13.14 -1.65
CA ARG A 263 -5.61 -13.95 -0.42
C ARG A 263 -7.01 -14.41 -0.02
N LYS A 264 -8.06 -13.68 -0.43
CA LYS A 264 -9.47 -14.07 -0.23
C LYS A 264 -10.00 -15.03 -1.29
N SER A 265 -9.30 -15.22 -2.41
CA SER A 265 -9.78 -16.08 -3.49
C SER A 265 -9.53 -17.56 -3.21
N GLU A 266 -10.28 -18.41 -3.90
CA GLU A 266 -10.07 -19.84 -3.84
C GLU A 266 -8.68 -20.19 -4.39
N TYR A 267 -7.89 -20.89 -3.58
CA TYR A 267 -6.51 -21.28 -3.88
C TYR A 267 -5.53 -20.13 -4.20
N GLY A 268 -5.79 -18.89 -3.77
CA GLY A 268 -4.86 -17.78 -4.04
C GLY A 268 -4.75 -17.43 -5.53
N LEU A 269 -5.80 -17.75 -6.32
CA LEU A 269 -5.84 -17.45 -7.75
C LEU A 269 -6.24 -16.00 -8.00
N ILE A 270 -5.65 -15.40 -9.03
CA ILE A 270 -6.07 -14.10 -9.55
C ILE A 270 -7.48 -14.26 -10.13
N SER A 271 -8.45 -13.62 -9.48
CA SER A 271 -9.82 -13.52 -9.95
C SER A 271 -9.98 -12.40 -10.97
N LEU A 272 -11.14 -12.33 -11.65
CA LEU A 272 -11.49 -11.21 -12.53
C LEU A 272 -11.40 -9.85 -11.82
N GLN A 273 -11.69 -9.77 -10.51
CA GLN A 273 -11.63 -8.50 -9.77
C GLN A 273 -10.18 -8.03 -9.57
N SER A 274 -9.29 -8.93 -9.18
CA SER A 274 -7.85 -8.63 -9.06
C SER A 274 -7.18 -8.42 -10.42
N ALA A 275 -7.57 -9.20 -11.44
CA ALA A 275 -6.98 -9.16 -12.77
C ALA A 275 -7.05 -7.77 -13.42
N LYS A 276 -8.17 -7.05 -13.23
CA LYS A 276 -8.36 -5.68 -13.77
C LYS A 276 -7.34 -4.68 -13.22
N LEU A 277 -6.78 -4.95 -12.04
CA LEU A 277 -5.88 -4.04 -11.34
C LEU A 277 -4.40 -4.32 -11.67
N ILE A 278 -4.07 -5.53 -12.14
CA ILE A 278 -2.70 -5.95 -12.37
C ILE A 278 -2.21 -5.46 -13.74
N ARG A 279 -1.07 -4.76 -13.75
CA ARG A 279 -0.38 -4.28 -14.96
C ARG A 279 1.00 -4.92 -15.17
N ASP A 280 1.34 -5.92 -14.34
CA ASP A 280 2.56 -6.72 -14.48
C ASP A 280 2.67 -7.28 -15.92
N PRO A 281 3.77 -7.01 -16.65
CA PRO A 281 3.93 -7.47 -18.03
C PRO A 281 3.82 -8.99 -18.19
N HIS A 282 4.35 -9.76 -17.23
CA HIS A 282 4.32 -11.22 -17.30
C HIS A 282 2.88 -11.76 -17.16
N PHE A 283 2.10 -11.19 -16.24
CA PHE A 283 0.68 -11.46 -16.09
C PHE A 283 -0.10 -11.09 -17.35
N LEU A 284 0.11 -9.89 -17.89
CA LEU A 284 -0.60 -9.41 -19.08
C LEU A 284 -0.33 -10.28 -20.31
N ASN A 285 0.92 -10.70 -20.51
CA ASN A 285 1.28 -11.64 -21.57
C ASN A 285 0.62 -13.01 -21.37
N THR A 286 0.60 -13.52 -20.14
CA THR A 286 -0.10 -14.78 -19.81
C THR A 286 -1.61 -14.66 -20.08
N PHE A 287 -2.22 -13.54 -19.69
CA PHE A 287 -3.62 -13.24 -19.97
C PHE A 287 -3.89 -13.23 -21.48
N MET A 288 -3.06 -12.53 -22.26
CA MET A 288 -3.16 -12.47 -23.73
C MET A 288 -3.16 -13.86 -24.36
N ILE A 289 -2.21 -14.72 -24.00
CA ILE A 289 -2.10 -16.08 -24.56
C ILE A 289 -3.37 -16.89 -24.28
N VAL A 290 -3.83 -16.89 -23.02
CA VAL A 290 -5.03 -17.65 -22.62
C VAL A 290 -6.29 -17.08 -23.26
N TYR A 291 -6.41 -15.76 -23.32
CA TYR A 291 -7.53 -15.06 -23.93
C TYR A 291 -7.61 -15.36 -25.43
N ASN A 292 -6.53 -15.15 -26.18
CA ASN A 292 -6.46 -15.39 -27.63
C ASN A 292 -6.79 -16.85 -27.99
N THR A 293 -6.28 -17.80 -27.19
CA THR A 293 -6.59 -19.23 -27.38
C THR A 293 -8.10 -19.50 -27.26
N LYS A 294 -8.76 -18.90 -26.27
CA LYS A 294 -10.20 -19.09 -26.04
C LYS A 294 -11.06 -18.42 -27.11
N ILE A 295 -10.72 -17.19 -27.52
CA ILE A 295 -11.52 -16.48 -28.53
C ILE A 295 -11.38 -17.10 -29.92
N MET A 296 -10.26 -17.77 -30.25
CA MET A 296 -10.09 -18.41 -31.55
C MET A 296 -11.22 -19.42 -31.79
N GLN A 297 -11.49 -20.26 -30.79
CA GLN A 297 -12.59 -21.24 -30.82
C GLN A 297 -13.96 -20.54 -30.91
N LEU A 298 -14.19 -19.50 -30.11
CA LEU A 298 -15.46 -18.77 -30.11
C LEU A 298 -15.72 -18.06 -31.45
N ASN A 299 -14.68 -17.45 -32.02
CA ASN A 299 -14.77 -16.73 -33.28
C ASN A 299 -15.00 -17.69 -34.44
N ASP A 300 -14.36 -18.86 -34.47
CA ASP A 300 -14.60 -19.85 -35.53
C ASP A 300 -16.07 -20.29 -35.57
N ASP A 301 -16.71 -20.46 -34.40
CA ASP A 301 -18.15 -20.74 -34.31
C ASP A 301 -19.02 -19.58 -34.84
N ILE A 302 -18.64 -18.34 -34.52
CA ILE A 302 -19.33 -17.12 -35.01
C ILE A 302 -19.22 -17.04 -36.53
N TRP A 303 -18.02 -17.21 -37.07
CA TRP A 303 -17.76 -17.17 -38.51
C TRP A 303 -18.49 -18.26 -39.25
N HIS A 304 -18.51 -19.49 -38.72
CA HIS A 304 -19.25 -20.59 -39.35
C HIS A 304 -20.75 -20.30 -39.40
N LYS A 305 -21.34 -19.76 -38.32
CA LYS A 305 -22.75 -19.34 -38.29
C LYS A 305 -23.05 -18.21 -39.27
N GLN A 306 -22.15 -17.24 -39.39
CA GLN A 306 -22.29 -16.13 -40.34
C GLN A 306 -22.23 -16.62 -41.80
N GLU A 307 -21.33 -17.57 -42.10
CA GLU A 307 -21.20 -18.15 -43.43
C GLU A 307 -22.44 -18.96 -43.83
N LEU A 308 -22.99 -19.75 -42.90
CA LEU A 308 -24.26 -20.44 -43.12
C LEU A 308 -25.43 -19.47 -43.36
N ALA A 309 -25.47 -18.34 -42.64
CA ALA A 309 -26.48 -17.31 -42.83
C ALA A 309 -26.36 -16.62 -44.19
N ARG A 310 -25.13 -16.29 -44.62
CA ARG A 310 -24.87 -15.71 -45.95
C ARG A 310 -25.31 -16.63 -47.08
N ASN A 311 -25.02 -17.91 -46.98
CA ASN A 311 -25.42 -18.90 -47.99
C ASN A 311 -26.95 -19.10 -48.05
N LYS A 312 -27.68 -18.77 -46.98
CA LYS A 312 -29.15 -18.89 -46.91
C LYS A 312 -29.90 -17.63 -47.35
N TYR A 313 -29.30 -16.45 -47.21
CA TYR A 313 -29.93 -15.17 -47.51
C TYR A 313 -29.07 -14.37 -48.50
N ILE A 314 -29.50 -14.29 -49.77
CA ILE A 314 -28.81 -13.57 -50.87
C ILE A 314 -28.72 -12.03 -50.61
N SER A 315 -29.44 -11.51 -49.62
CA SER A 315 -29.42 -10.09 -49.26
C SER A 315 -28.26 -9.75 -48.30
N SER A 316 -27.20 -9.14 -48.86
CA SER A 316 -26.21 -8.27 -48.18
C SER A 316 -25.95 -8.56 -46.70
N GLY A 317 -25.37 -9.73 -46.42
CA GLY A 317 -24.93 -10.14 -45.10
C GLY A 317 -23.71 -9.32 -44.63
N ASN A 318 -23.97 -8.11 -44.12
CA ASN A 318 -22.98 -7.29 -43.42
C ASN A 318 -22.37 -8.11 -42.28
N VAL A 319 -21.04 -8.19 -42.24
CA VAL A 319 -20.32 -8.84 -41.13
C VAL A 319 -20.67 -8.08 -39.87
N GLN A 320 -21.38 -8.71 -38.94
CA GLN A 320 -21.61 -8.13 -37.62
C GLN A 320 -20.36 -8.34 -36.77
N PHE A 321 -19.36 -7.49 -36.98
CA PHE A 321 -18.12 -7.48 -36.18
C PHE A 321 -18.43 -7.28 -34.68
N GLU A 322 -19.60 -6.73 -34.33
CA GLU A 322 -20.10 -6.59 -32.96
C GLU A 322 -20.17 -7.91 -32.19
N ASN A 323 -20.25 -9.03 -32.92
CA ASN A 323 -20.26 -10.37 -32.34
C ASN A 323 -18.87 -11.00 -32.28
N GLU A 324 -17.86 -10.42 -32.94
CA GLU A 324 -16.50 -10.95 -33.00
C GLU A 324 -15.68 -10.48 -31.78
N PHE A 325 -14.92 -11.39 -31.16
CA PHE A 325 -13.97 -11.03 -30.12
C PHE A 325 -12.62 -10.64 -30.73
N PRO A 326 -12.01 -9.52 -30.31
CA PRO A 326 -10.75 -9.06 -30.89
C PRO A 326 -9.56 -9.89 -30.41
N GLU A 327 -8.56 -10.08 -31.26
CA GLU A 327 -7.28 -10.67 -30.90
C GLU A 327 -6.34 -9.61 -30.29
N ILE A 328 -5.79 -9.87 -29.11
CA ILE A 328 -4.74 -9.03 -28.52
C ILE A 328 -3.42 -9.35 -29.22
N THR A 329 -2.77 -8.34 -29.80
CA THR A 329 -1.53 -8.51 -30.58
C THR A 329 -0.28 -8.08 -29.81
N ASP A 330 -0.41 -7.20 -28.82
CA ASP A 330 0.70 -6.71 -28.01
C ASP A 330 0.25 -6.27 -26.60
N THR A 331 1.17 -6.35 -25.63
CA THR A 331 0.97 -5.93 -24.25
C THR A 331 2.11 -4.99 -23.82
N THR A 332 1.87 -3.67 -23.86
CA THR A 332 2.89 -2.66 -23.52
C THR A 332 2.37 -1.69 -22.46
N ASN A 333 3.15 -1.46 -21.40
CA ASN A 333 2.90 -0.44 -20.37
C ASN A 333 1.48 -0.45 -19.77
N GLY A 334 0.92 -1.63 -19.47
CA GLY A 334 -0.45 -1.73 -18.94
C GLY A 334 -1.55 -1.43 -19.97
N THR A 335 -1.22 -1.50 -21.26
CA THR A 335 -2.17 -1.37 -22.37
C THR A 335 -2.15 -2.62 -23.24
N PHE A 336 -3.28 -2.90 -23.87
CA PHE A 336 -3.41 -3.91 -24.91
C PHE A 336 -3.59 -3.23 -26.25
N THR A 337 -2.83 -3.71 -27.22
CA THR A 337 -3.07 -3.47 -28.63
C THR A 337 -3.83 -4.67 -29.18
N TYR A 338 -4.90 -4.44 -29.94
CA TYR A 338 -5.75 -5.51 -30.44
C TYR A 338 -6.33 -5.19 -31.82
N LYS A 339 -6.80 -6.21 -32.51
CA LYS A 339 -7.43 -6.11 -33.84
C LYS A 339 -8.60 -7.08 -33.96
N PHE A 340 -9.51 -6.80 -34.88
CA PHE A 340 -10.54 -7.77 -35.28
C PHE A 340 -10.11 -8.46 -36.57
N ARG A 341 -10.45 -9.75 -36.73
CA ARG A 341 -10.27 -10.50 -37.97
C ARG A 341 -11.09 -9.90 -39.10
N SER A 342 -12.29 -9.38 -38.82
CA SER A 342 -13.09 -8.67 -39.83
C SER A 342 -12.55 -7.28 -40.18
N LEU A 343 -11.75 -6.67 -39.29
CA LEU A 343 -11.21 -5.31 -39.46
C LEU A 343 -9.67 -5.35 -39.49
N THR A 344 -9.09 -6.11 -40.43
CA THR A 344 -7.65 -6.43 -40.45
C THR A 344 -6.73 -5.21 -40.51
N ASN A 345 -7.23 -4.09 -41.04
CA ASN A 345 -6.46 -2.86 -41.24
C ASN A 345 -6.64 -1.84 -40.11
N ILE A 346 -7.35 -2.20 -39.03
CA ILE A 346 -7.58 -1.30 -37.90
C ILE A 346 -6.98 -1.90 -36.64
N VAL A 347 -6.01 -1.19 -36.08
CA VAL A 347 -5.42 -1.49 -34.78
C VAL A 347 -6.05 -0.60 -33.72
N PHE A 348 -6.46 -1.21 -32.62
CA PHE A 348 -7.00 -0.53 -31.46
C PHE A 348 -6.05 -0.64 -30.29
N LYS A 349 -6.07 0.36 -29.41
CA LYS A 349 -5.31 0.38 -28.17
C LYS A 349 -6.19 0.78 -27.00
N ILE A 350 -6.10 0.05 -25.89
CA ILE A 350 -6.89 0.30 -24.68
C ILE A 350 -6.09 -0.05 -23.42
N SER A 351 -6.42 0.54 -22.27
CA SER A 351 -5.83 0.09 -21.01
C SER A 351 -6.23 -1.35 -20.68
N SER A 352 -5.29 -2.15 -20.15
CA SER A 352 -5.55 -3.54 -19.78
C SER A 352 -6.69 -3.65 -18.76
N THR A 353 -6.76 -2.70 -17.81
CA THR A 353 -7.86 -2.61 -16.84
C THR A 353 -9.24 -2.56 -17.51
N LYS A 354 -9.40 -1.74 -18.55
CA LYS A 354 -10.69 -1.62 -19.25
C LYS A 354 -10.97 -2.84 -20.14
N PHE A 355 -9.96 -3.37 -20.81
CA PHE A 355 -10.14 -4.58 -21.60
C PHE A 355 -10.55 -5.76 -20.72
N ILE A 356 -9.84 -6.01 -19.63
CA ILE A 356 -10.14 -7.10 -18.69
C ILE A 356 -11.49 -6.85 -18.02
N SER A 357 -11.91 -5.60 -17.80
CA SER A 357 -13.24 -5.33 -17.23
C SER A 357 -14.39 -5.67 -18.17
N LEU A 358 -14.19 -5.52 -19.48
CA LEU A 358 -15.20 -5.77 -20.51
C LEU A 358 -15.19 -7.22 -21.01
N LEU A 359 -14.01 -7.82 -21.15
CA LEU A 359 -13.79 -9.10 -21.83
C LEU A 359 -13.04 -10.15 -21.00
N GLY A 360 -12.63 -9.83 -19.77
CA GLY A 360 -11.94 -10.77 -18.89
C GLY A 360 -12.79 -11.98 -18.48
N PHE A 361 -14.11 -11.89 -18.59
CA PHE A 361 -15.02 -13.02 -18.32
C PHE A 361 -14.72 -14.25 -19.20
N ILE A 362 -14.16 -14.06 -20.40
CA ILE A 362 -13.75 -15.14 -21.29
C ILE A 362 -12.67 -16.00 -20.62
N VAL A 363 -11.73 -15.36 -19.92
CA VAL A 363 -10.65 -16.05 -19.22
C VAL A 363 -11.13 -16.64 -17.89
N PHE A 364 -11.87 -15.85 -17.11
CA PHE A 364 -12.23 -16.17 -15.73
C PHE A 364 -13.63 -16.78 -15.52
N ASN A 365 -14.32 -17.17 -16.60
CA ASN A 365 -15.61 -17.87 -16.60
C ASN A 365 -16.70 -17.21 -15.72
N SER A 366 -16.82 -15.89 -15.72
CA SER A 366 -17.88 -15.20 -14.96
C SER A 366 -19.17 -15.10 -15.76
N THR A 367 -20.33 -15.34 -15.13
CA THR A 367 -21.69 -15.37 -15.73
C THR A 367 -22.25 -13.99 -16.13
N ILE A 368 -21.40 -13.03 -16.47
CA ILE A 368 -21.86 -11.66 -16.71
C ILE A 368 -22.46 -11.56 -18.12
N ASN A 369 -23.69 -11.08 -18.19
CA ASN A 369 -24.36 -10.76 -19.44
C ASN A 369 -23.71 -9.51 -20.07
N HIS A 370 -22.95 -9.73 -21.13
CA HIS A 370 -22.08 -8.73 -21.74
C HIS A 370 -22.57 -8.27 -23.12
N ASN A 371 -23.90 -8.19 -23.29
CA ASN A 371 -24.49 -7.50 -24.44
C ASN A 371 -23.85 -6.09 -24.55
N ASN A 372 -23.27 -5.78 -25.71
CA ASN A 372 -22.55 -4.54 -26.04
C ASN A 372 -21.11 -4.39 -25.49
N SER A 373 -20.47 -5.42 -24.92
CA SER A 373 -19.06 -5.30 -24.48
C SER A 373 -18.10 -4.94 -25.62
N ILE A 374 -18.31 -5.48 -26.83
CA ILE A 374 -17.47 -5.19 -28.01
C ILE A 374 -17.63 -3.73 -28.44
N LEU A 375 -18.87 -3.25 -28.56
CA LEU A 375 -19.13 -1.85 -28.91
C LEU A 375 -18.51 -0.90 -27.88
N ARG A 376 -18.66 -1.19 -26.59
CA ARG A 376 -18.06 -0.40 -25.52
C ARG A 376 -16.53 -0.45 -25.55
N LEU A 377 -15.94 -1.60 -25.89
CA LEU A 377 -14.50 -1.74 -26.05
C LEU A 377 -13.99 -0.79 -27.13
N ILE A 378 -14.62 -0.79 -28.31
CA ILE A 378 -14.26 0.09 -29.42
C ILE A 378 -14.39 1.55 -29.01
N MET A 379 -15.51 1.93 -28.38
CA MET A 379 -15.74 3.30 -27.88
C MET A 379 -14.73 3.74 -26.82
N ASP A 380 -14.17 2.80 -26.06
CA ASP A 380 -13.20 3.08 -24.99
C ASP A 380 -11.74 3.05 -25.48
N SER A 381 -11.51 2.67 -26.73
CA SER A 381 -10.18 2.49 -27.32
C SER A 381 -9.70 3.72 -28.09
N SER A 382 -8.38 3.89 -28.17
CA SER A 382 -7.74 4.81 -29.10
C SER A 382 -7.22 4.04 -30.32
N ILE A 383 -6.98 4.74 -31.43
CA ILE A 383 -6.33 4.18 -32.61
C ILE A 383 -4.93 4.80 -32.70
N PRO A 384 -3.87 4.00 -32.57
CA PRO A 384 -2.53 4.53 -32.35
C PRO A 384 -1.87 5.10 -33.61
N ASP A 385 -2.31 4.68 -34.80
CA ASP A 385 -1.67 5.05 -36.07
C ASP A 385 -2.66 5.64 -37.10
N VAL A 386 -2.11 6.43 -38.02
CA VAL A 386 -2.87 7.16 -39.04
C VAL A 386 -3.53 6.19 -40.04
N GLN A 387 -2.86 5.10 -40.42
CA GLN A 387 -3.38 4.13 -41.37
C GLN A 387 -4.62 3.42 -40.81
N SER A 388 -4.59 3.01 -39.55
CA SER A 388 -5.74 2.45 -38.84
C SER A 388 -6.86 3.47 -38.69
N SER A 389 -6.52 4.76 -38.50
CA SER A 389 -7.53 5.83 -38.40
C SER A 389 -8.21 6.05 -39.74
N GLU A 390 -7.44 6.14 -40.82
CA GLU A 390 -7.95 6.19 -42.19
C GLU A 390 -8.81 4.97 -42.49
N ALA A 391 -8.30 3.75 -42.26
CA ALA A 391 -9.03 2.50 -42.43
C ALA A 391 -10.33 2.46 -41.61
N MET A 392 -10.32 3.01 -40.39
CA MET A 392 -11.54 3.20 -39.61
C MET A 392 -12.46 4.19 -40.29
N PHE A 393 -12.00 5.33 -40.80
CA PHE A 393 -12.85 6.27 -41.55
C PHE A 393 -13.45 5.68 -42.82
N TYR A 394 -12.69 4.85 -43.55
CA TYR A 394 -13.19 4.06 -44.67
C TYR A 394 -14.33 3.10 -44.25
N GLN A 395 -14.38 2.73 -42.98
CA GLN A 395 -15.36 1.80 -42.41
C GLN A 395 -16.41 2.49 -41.51
N ILE A 396 -16.19 3.76 -41.12
CA ILE A 396 -17.11 4.56 -40.31
C ILE A 396 -18.23 5.02 -41.22
N GLN A 397 -19.27 4.22 -41.20
CA GLN A 397 -20.59 4.66 -41.58
C GLN A 397 -21.26 5.36 -40.39
N LEU A 398 -21.77 6.58 -40.57
CA LEU A 398 -22.32 7.35 -39.47
C LEU A 398 -23.65 6.80 -38.95
N ILE A 399 -23.70 6.61 -37.62
CA ILE A 399 -24.82 6.07 -36.84
C ILE A 399 -25.78 7.21 -36.47
N PHE A 400 -27.00 7.20 -37.01
CA PHE A 400 -28.11 7.99 -36.47
C PHE A 400 -29.40 7.14 -36.40
N ASP A 401 -30.01 7.13 -35.22
CA ASP A 401 -31.37 6.65 -34.94
C ASP A 401 -31.66 5.13 -35.03
N GLY A 402 -30.74 4.30 -34.54
CA GLY A 402 -31.08 2.95 -34.05
C GLY A 402 -31.46 1.91 -35.11
N LYS A 403 -31.22 2.16 -36.40
CA LYS A 403 -31.35 1.17 -37.48
C LYS A 403 -30.13 1.20 -38.38
N ILE A 404 -29.55 0.02 -38.61
CA ILE A 404 -28.31 -0.19 -39.35
C ILE A 404 -28.64 -0.44 -40.82
N ILE A 405 -28.14 0.39 -41.74
CA ILE A 405 -28.17 0.11 -43.19
C ILE A 405 -26.88 0.61 -43.82
N PHE A 406 -26.14 -0.27 -44.51
CA PHE A 406 -24.79 -0.04 -45.05
C PHE A 406 -24.77 0.37 -46.53
N ASN A 407 -23.95 1.36 -46.90
CA ASN A 407 -23.52 1.60 -48.28
C ASN A 407 -22.09 2.18 -48.33
N GLU A 408 -21.39 1.80 -49.40
CA GLU A 408 -19.96 1.89 -49.71
C GLU A 408 -19.35 3.30 -49.56
N PHE A 409 -18.31 3.45 -48.72
CA PHE A 409 -17.46 4.63 -48.63
C PHE A 409 -16.50 4.65 -49.84
N GLN A 410 -16.63 5.63 -50.73
CA GLN A 410 -15.63 5.89 -51.77
C GLN A 410 -15.11 7.31 -51.58
N PRO A 411 -13.88 7.52 -51.09
CA PRO A 411 -13.31 8.84 -51.13
C PRO A 411 -12.97 9.14 -52.59
N ALA A 412 -13.67 10.10 -53.16
CA ALA A 412 -12.99 10.97 -54.11
C ALA A 412 -11.94 11.74 -53.29
N PHE A 413 -10.70 11.88 -53.80
CA PHE A 413 -9.52 12.37 -53.07
C PHE A 413 -9.68 13.69 -52.26
N GLN A 414 -10.77 14.45 -52.44
CA GLN A 414 -11.02 15.74 -51.81
C GLN A 414 -12.20 15.76 -50.82
N TYR A 415 -13.09 14.77 -50.84
CA TYR A 415 -14.35 14.82 -50.11
C TYR A 415 -14.73 13.50 -49.43
N VAL A 416 -15.51 13.62 -48.36
CA VAL A 416 -16.18 12.52 -47.66
C VAL A 416 -17.68 12.80 -47.68
N ASP A 417 -18.45 11.83 -48.16
CA ASP A 417 -19.91 11.95 -48.28
C ASP A 417 -20.61 10.97 -47.33
N PHE A 418 -21.68 11.44 -46.67
CA PHE A 418 -22.48 10.64 -45.74
C PHE A 418 -23.95 10.68 -46.12
N ALA A 419 -24.57 9.50 -46.24
CA ALA A 419 -26.01 9.37 -46.37
C ALA A 419 -26.69 9.39 -44.99
N PHE A 420 -27.63 10.31 -44.79
CA PHE A 420 -28.47 10.41 -43.60
C PHE A 420 -29.89 9.98 -43.98
N LEU A 421 -30.42 8.98 -43.29
CA LEU A 421 -31.80 8.57 -43.46
C LEU A 421 -32.75 9.67 -42.97
N VAL A 422 -33.60 10.19 -43.86
CA VAL A 422 -34.60 11.21 -43.51
C VAL A 422 -35.96 10.60 -43.22
N LYS A 423 -36.38 9.62 -44.02
CA LYS A 423 -37.68 8.96 -43.88
C LYS A 423 -37.63 7.55 -44.45
N SER A 424 -38.46 6.67 -43.88
CA SER A 424 -38.78 5.38 -44.51
C SER A 424 -40.28 5.26 -44.76
N SER A 425 -40.66 4.80 -45.94
CA SER A 425 -42.06 4.56 -46.33
C SER A 425 -42.24 3.12 -46.80
N LEU A 426 -43.41 2.53 -46.58
CA LEU A 426 -43.79 1.27 -47.21
C LEU A 426 -44.58 1.60 -48.48
N ASP A 427 -44.26 0.94 -49.59
CA ASP A 427 -45.13 1.00 -50.76
C ASP A 427 -46.35 0.06 -50.60
N THR A 428 -47.22 0.08 -51.60
CA THR A 428 -48.44 -0.74 -51.64
C THR A 428 -48.17 -2.24 -51.65
N SER A 429 -46.94 -2.68 -51.94
CA SER A 429 -46.51 -4.08 -51.90
C SER A 429 -45.86 -4.48 -50.57
N GLY A 430 -45.77 -3.55 -49.61
CA GLY A 430 -45.09 -3.77 -48.34
C GLY A 430 -43.56 -3.69 -48.42
N VAL A 431 -43.01 -3.25 -49.55
CA VAL A 431 -41.57 -3.01 -49.70
C VAL A 431 -41.22 -1.66 -49.09
N LYS A 432 -40.17 -1.63 -48.28
CA LYS A 432 -39.75 -0.46 -47.53
C LYS A 432 -38.73 0.36 -48.33
N HIS A 433 -39.13 1.58 -48.68
CA HIS A 433 -38.31 2.58 -49.33
C HIS A 433 -37.68 3.50 -48.28
N TYR A 434 -36.45 3.93 -48.55
CA TYR A 434 -35.67 4.81 -47.67
C TYR A 434 -35.26 6.04 -48.46
N THR A 435 -35.53 7.23 -47.93
CA THR A 435 -35.07 8.49 -48.53
C THR A 435 -33.89 9.00 -47.72
N HIS A 436 -32.80 9.31 -48.41
CA HIS A 436 -31.57 9.81 -47.81
C HIS A 436 -31.30 11.26 -48.24
N ILE A 437 -30.63 12.00 -47.37
CA ILE A 437 -29.89 13.22 -47.75
C ILE A 437 -28.41 12.93 -47.63
N TYR A 438 -27.62 13.45 -48.53
CA TYR A 438 -26.18 13.22 -48.55
C TYR A 438 -25.48 14.50 -48.10
N LYS A 439 -24.64 14.44 -47.06
CA LYS A 439 -23.81 15.58 -46.64
C LYS A 439 -22.36 15.34 -47.03
N ARG A 440 -21.73 16.36 -47.60
CA ARG A 440 -20.34 16.34 -48.07
C ARG A 440 -19.42 17.14 -47.16
N TYR A 441 -18.23 16.63 -46.91
CA TYR A 441 -17.20 17.21 -46.06
C TYR A 441 -15.85 17.20 -46.78
N ASN A 442 -14.94 18.12 -46.47
CA ASN A 442 -13.57 18.06 -46.98
C ASN A 442 -12.83 16.89 -46.30
N SER A 443 -12.19 15.99 -47.05
CA SER A 443 -11.59 14.77 -46.49
C SER A 443 -10.50 15.05 -45.45
N ASN A 444 -9.59 15.98 -45.72
CA ASN A 444 -8.47 16.30 -44.82
C ASN A 444 -8.95 16.95 -43.52
N ASP A 445 -9.88 17.91 -43.64
CA ASP A 445 -10.45 18.58 -42.47
C ASP A 445 -11.33 17.64 -41.65
N PHE A 446 -12.11 16.79 -42.34
CA PHE A 446 -12.92 15.74 -41.73
C PHE A 446 -12.07 14.78 -40.92
N ILE A 447 -11.01 14.19 -41.50
CA ILE A 447 -10.13 13.25 -40.79
C ILE A 447 -9.45 13.92 -39.58
N SER A 448 -8.92 15.13 -39.77
CA SER A 448 -8.24 15.90 -38.71
C SER A 448 -9.18 16.22 -37.53
N LYS A 449 -10.37 16.73 -37.81
CA LYS A 449 -11.34 17.12 -36.77
C LYS A 449 -12.07 15.91 -36.18
N MET A 450 -12.39 14.90 -36.99
CA MET A 450 -13.07 13.69 -36.52
C MET A 450 -12.20 12.82 -35.64
N SER A 451 -10.89 12.72 -35.90
CA SER A 451 -9.98 12.07 -34.95
C SER A 451 -10.12 12.74 -33.58
N THR A 452 -10.08 14.07 -33.53
CA THR A 452 -10.25 14.84 -32.30
C THR A 452 -11.63 14.63 -31.64
N VAL A 453 -12.70 14.53 -32.43
CA VAL A 453 -14.09 14.46 -31.94
C VAL A 453 -14.50 13.04 -31.50
N ILE A 454 -14.15 12.00 -32.28
CA ILE A 454 -14.39 10.59 -31.94
C ILE A 454 -13.58 10.22 -30.68
N PHE A 455 -12.30 10.60 -30.60
CA PHE A 455 -11.46 10.26 -29.45
C PHE A 455 -11.81 11.03 -28.17
N ARG A 456 -12.59 12.13 -28.25
CA ARG A 456 -13.07 12.89 -27.07
C ARG A 456 -14.43 12.42 -26.52
N LYS A 457 -15.01 11.34 -27.06
CA LYS A 457 -16.27 10.72 -26.56
C LYS A 457 -17.45 11.69 -26.44
N ASN A 458 -17.55 12.67 -27.33
CA ASN A 458 -18.63 13.66 -27.24
C ASN A 458 -19.58 13.51 -28.42
N LYS A 459 -20.64 12.71 -28.23
CA LYS A 459 -21.69 12.48 -29.22
C LYS A 459 -22.32 13.79 -29.71
N ASP A 460 -22.45 14.78 -28.82
CA ASP A 460 -22.97 16.10 -29.16
C ASP A 460 -21.96 16.93 -29.94
N ALA A 461 -20.65 16.79 -29.67
CA ALA A 461 -19.61 17.42 -30.47
C ALA A 461 -19.53 16.82 -31.88
N LEU A 462 -19.74 15.50 -32.01
CA LEU A 462 -19.83 14.84 -33.32
C LEU A 462 -21.01 15.36 -34.12
N LYS A 463 -22.20 15.40 -33.52
CA LYS A 463 -23.38 15.96 -34.17
C LYS A 463 -23.17 17.43 -34.56
N LYS A 464 -22.68 18.26 -33.62
CA LYS A 464 -22.38 19.68 -33.89
C LYS A 464 -21.35 19.86 -35.00
N TYR A 465 -20.31 19.04 -35.04
CA TYR A 465 -19.30 19.07 -36.08
C TYR A 465 -19.91 18.72 -37.45
N LEU A 466 -20.64 17.61 -37.53
CA LEU A 466 -21.30 17.18 -38.76
C LEU A 466 -22.32 18.21 -39.26
N ASP A 467 -22.98 18.92 -38.36
CA ASP A 467 -23.93 19.97 -38.74
C ASP A 467 -23.22 21.28 -39.15
N ALA A 468 -22.12 21.66 -38.48
CA ALA A 468 -21.42 22.93 -38.72
C ALA A 468 -20.48 22.92 -39.94
N GLU A 469 -19.90 21.76 -40.27
CA GLU A 469 -18.76 21.65 -41.20
C GLU A 469 -19.15 20.92 -42.48
N CYS A 470 -20.46 20.73 -42.66
CA CYS A 470 -21.05 20.26 -43.90
C CYS A 470 -20.81 21.31 -45.00
N LEU A 471 -20.11 20.91 -46.06
CA LEU A 471 -19.92 21.75 -47.24
C LEU A 471 -21.23 21.89 -47.99
N ASN A 472 -21.83 20.76 -48.34
CA ASN A 472 -23.04 20.69 -49.17
C ASN A 472 -23.99 19.60 -48.64
N THR A 473 -25.29 19.84 -48.75
CA THR A 473 -26.33 18.82 -48.52
C THR A 473 -27.07 18.57 -49.83
N TYR A 474 -27.21 17.31 -50.21
CA TYR A 474 -27.81 16.87 -51.47
C TYR A 474 -29.04 15.99 -51.20
N SER A 475 -30.08 16.12 -52.01
CA SER A 475 -31.03 15.04 -52.26
C SER A 475 -30.36 13.89 -53.01
N GLU A 476 -30.98 12.71 -53.05
CA GLU A 476 -30.43 11.54 -53.73
C GLU A 476 -30.16 11.76 -55.22
N SER A 477 -31.05 12.46 -55.94
CA SER A 477 -30.83 12.81 -57.34
C SER A 477 -29.68 13.81 -57.53
N GLU A 478 -29.58 14.82 -56.65
CA GLU A 478 -28.50 15.81 -56.71
C GLU A 478 -27.14 15.17 -56.38
N TYR A 479 -27.14 14.22 -55.44
CA TYR A 479 -25.95 13.48 -55.05
C TYR A 479 -25.42 12.63 -56.21
N ASN A 480 -26.29 11.90 -56.89
CA ASN A 480 -25.90 11.07 -58.03
C ASN A 480 -25.30 11.93 -59.16
N SER A 481 -25.93 13.07 -59.49
CA SER A 481 -25.39 14.01 -60.47
C SER A 481 -24.05 14.61 -60.05
N ALA A 482 -23.90 14.99 -58.77
CA ALA A 482 -22.63 15.51 -58.25
C ALA A 482 -21.52 14.45 -58.30
N ARG A 483 -21.83 13.20 -57.99
CA ARG A 483 -20.89 12.08 -58.03
C ARG A 483 -20.47 11.74 -59.46
N GLU A 484 -21.38 11.78 -60.42
CA GLU A 484 -21.04 11.63 -61.84
C GLU A 484 -20.09 12.74 -62.31
N PHE A 485 -20.37 13.99 -61.94
CA PHE A 485 -19.49 15.11 -62.26
C PHE A 485 -18.09 14.98 -61.64
N ASP A 486 -18.00 14.59 -60.37
CA ASP A 486 -16.72 14.35 -59.69
C ASP A 486 -15.92 13.21 -60.35
N ARG A 487 -16.63 12.16 -60.80
CA ARG A 487 -16.04 11.02 -61.51
C ARG A 487 -15.45 11.45 -62.86
N ASP A 488 -16.18 12.26 -63.62
CA ASP A 488 -15.74 12.79 -64.91
C ASP A 488 -14.53 13.71 -64.75
N LEU A 489 -14.52 14.56 -63.72
CA LEU A 489 -13.37 15.37 -63.35
C LEU A 489 -12.14 14.53 -62.97
N ASP A 490 -12.32 13.44 -62.24
CA ASP A 490 -11.21 12.55 -61.87
C ASP A 490 -10.64 11.82 -63.08
N ILE A 491 -11.51 11.33 -63.98
CA ILE A 491 -11.10 10.75 -65.25
C ILE A 491 -10.32 11.77 -66.09
N ALA A 492 -10.81 13.02 -66.17
CA ALA A 492 -10.13 14.09 -66.89
C ALA A 492 -8.75 14.41 -66.28
N ARG A 493 -8.63 14.46 -64.95
CA ARG A 493 -7.35 14.66 -64.25
C ARG A 493 -6.36 13.51 -64.50
N ARG A 494 -6.81 12.26 -64.46
CA ARG A 494 -5.92 11.10 -64.73
C ARG A 494 -5.41 11.09 -66.16
N ASN A 495 -6.25 11.51 -67.11
CA ASN A 495 -5.87 11.59 -68.52
C ASN A 495 -4.87 12.72 -68.79
N THR A 496 -4.89 13.83 -68.04
CA THR A 496 -3.89 14.91 -68.18
C THR A 496 -2.55 14.62 -67.52
N PHE A 497 -2.47 13.65 -66.60
CA PHE A 497 -1.20 13.19 -66.01
C PHE A 497 -0.54 12.03 -66.77
N THR A 498 -1.23 11.43 -67.74
CA THR A 498 -0.73 10.31 -68.56
C THR A 498 -0.32 10.71 -69.98
N SER A 499 -0.49 11.99 -70.33
CA SER A 499 0.06 12.68 -71.51
C SER A 499 1.21 13.58 -71.11
#